data_AF-A0A3B3RK66-F1
#
_entry.id   AF-A0A3B3RK66-F1
#
_cell.length_a   1.000
_cell.length_b   1.000
_cell.length_c   1.000
_cell.angle_alpha   90.00
_cell.angle_beta   90.00
_cell.angle_gamma   90.00
#
_symmetry.space_group_name_H-M   'P 1'
#
loop_
_entity.id
_entity.type
_entity.pdbx_description
1 polymer ?
#
loop_
_entity_poly.entity_id
_entity_poly.type
_entity_poly.pdbx_seq_one_letter_code
_entity_poly.pdbx_strand_id
1 'polypeptide(L)'
;MAPHGREMSQNLRKEIISLHKKGEGYKNISKALHISQNSAAKVIQKCKKDGSVTISQRCPGHPWKLTSRQERCYHHSMPLVIVHFSNLTMIQNTQPRPLLHF
;
A
#
# COMPACT_ATOMS: atom_id res chain seq x y z
N MET A 1 -9.61 -17.88 4.80
CA MET A 1 -9.80 -17.30 3.45
C MET A 1 -8.55 -16.49 3.11
N ALA A 2 -7.82 -16.85 2.06
CA ALA A 2 -6.67 -16.04 1.61
C ALA A 2 -7.19 -14.79 0.87
N PRO A 3 -6.57 -13.62 1.04
CA PRO A 3 -6.96 -12.44 0.29
C PRO A 3 -6.75 -12.72 -1.19
N HIS A 4 -7.83 -12.72 -1.98
CA HIS A 4 -7.76 -12.86 -3.43
C HIS A 4 -7.28 -11.53 -4.04
N GLY A 5 -6.02 -11.18 -3.77
CA GLY A 5 -5.40 -9.90 -4.08
C GLY A 5 -4.48 -9.98 -5.30
N ARG A 6 -4.90 -10.58 -6.41
CA ARG A 6 -4.17 -10.39 -7.67
C ARG A 6 -4.47 -9.01 -8.20
N GLU A 7 -3.53 -8.09 -7.99
CA GLU A 7 -3.60 -6.75 -8.53
C GLU A 7 -3.50 -6.79 -10.06
N MET A 8 -4.43 -6.11 -10.74
CA MET A 8 -4.45 -6.02 -12.19
C MET A 8 -3.23 -5.25 -12.71
N SER A 9 -2.61 -5.74 -13.79
CA SER A 9 -1.42 -5.16 -14.39
C SER A 9 -1.62 -3.69 -14.77
N GLN A 10 -0.55 -2.90 -14.67
CA GLN A 10 -0.62 -1.47 -14.99
C GLN A 10 -0.97 -1.21 -16.46
N ASN A 11 -0.52 -2.08 -17.37
CA ASN A 11 -0.79 -1.96 -18.80
C ASN A 11 -2.29 -2.08 -19.08
N LEU A 12 -2.96 -3.10 -18.53
CA LEU A 12 -4.41 -3.27 -18.66
C LEU A 12 -5.18 -2.07 -18.11
N ARG A 13 -4.75 -1.49 -16.99
CA ARG A 13 -5.39 -0.27 -16.44
C ARG A 13 -5.26 0.92 -17.37
N LYS A 14 -4.08 1.12 -17.98
CA LYS A 14 -3.83 2.20 -18.94
C LYS A 14 -4.71 2.04 -20.19
N GLU A 15 -4.85 0.81 -20.69
CA GLU A 15 -5.73 0.52 -21.83
C GLU A 15 -7.21 0.80 -21.52
N ILE A 16 -7.71 0.34 -20.36
CA ILE A 16 -9.09 0.65 -19.91
C ILE A 16 -9.35 2.16 -19.92
N ILE A 17 -8.39 2.95 -19.40
CA ILE A 17 -8.54 4.41 -19.32
C ILE A 17 -8.44 5.06 -20.70
N SER A 18 -7.57 4.54 -21.58
CA SER A 18 -7.49 4.99 -22.97
C SER A 18 -8.81 4.80 -23.71
N LEU A 19 -9.40 3.60 -23.63
CA LEU A 19 -10.70 3.30 -24.25
C LEU A 19 -11.83 4.14 -23.66
N HIS A 20 -11.84 4.34 -22.34
CA HIS A 20 -12.81 5.23 -21.70
C HIS A 20 -12.66 6.70 -22.14
N LYS A 21 -11.42 7.19 -22.33
CA LYS A 21 -11.17 8.53 -22.87
C LYS A 21 -11.62 8.69 -24.31
N LYS A 22 -11.58 7.61 -25.10
CA LYS A 22 -12.16 7.56 -26.46
C LYS A 22 -13.69 7.56 -26.47
N GLY A 23 -14.35 7.44 -25.31
CA GLY A 23 -15.81 7.42 -25.19
C GLY A 23 -16.43 6.03 -25.30
N GLU A 24 -15.63 4.95 -25.21
CA GLU A 24 -16.19 3.60 -25.22
C GLU A 24 -16.95 3.28 -23.93
N GLY A 25 -18.13 2.67 -24.06
CA GLY A 25 -18.93 2.21 -22.94
C GLY A 25 -18.32 0.99 -22.23
N TYR A 26 -18.69 0.78 -20.96
CA TYR A 26 -18.15 -0.31 -20.11
C TYR A 26 -18.30 -1.71 -20.73
N LYS A 27 -19.39 -1.97 -21.45
CA LYS A 27 -19.65 -3.26 -22.11
C LYS A 27 -18.68 -3.52 -23.27
N ASN A 28 -18.28 -2.48 -24.00
CA ASN A 28 -17.35 -2.59 -25.12
C ASN A 28 -15.92 -2.80 -24.63
N ILE A 29 -15.50 -2.04 -23.62
CA ILE A 29 -14.19 -2.19 -22.95
C ILE A 29 -14.03 -3.60 -22.38
N SER A 30 -15.09 -4.11 -21.73
CA SER A 30 -15.12 -5.46 -21.16
C SER A 30 -14.91 -6.54 -22.22
N LYS A 31 -15.57 -6.40 -23.38
CA LYS A 31 -15.41 -7.32 -24.51
C LYS A 31 -14.02 -7.23 -25.13
N ALA A 32 -13.51 -6.03 -25.35
CA ALA A 32 -12.21 -5.80 -25.98
C ALA A 32 -11.04 -6.40 -25.16
N LEU A 33 -11.10 -6.24 -23.82
CA LEU A 33 -10.01 -6.64 -22.93
C LEU A 33 -10.26 -8.00 -22.24
N HIS A 34 -11.37 -8.69 -22.55
CA HIS A 34 -11.78 -9.94 -21.90
C HIS A 34 -11.80 -9.86 -20.36
N ILE A 35 -12.20 -8.71 -19.83
CA ILE A 35 -12.32 -8.46 -18.38
C ILE A 35 -13.79 -8.32 -17.97
N SER A 36 -14.08 -8.53 -16.69
CA SER A 36 -15.43 -8.28 -16.17
C SER A 36 -15.79 -6.79 -16.23
N GLN A 37 -17.06 -6.46 -16.54
CA GLN A 37 -17.55 -5.08 -16.55
C GLN A 37 -17.34 -4.37 -15.20
N ASN A 38 -17.53 -5.09 -14.09
CA ASN A 38 -17.32 -4.56 -12.73
C ASN A 38 -15.85 -4.17 -12.51
N SER A 39 -14.89 -4.93 -13.05
CA SER A 39 -13.47 -4.60 -12.94
C SER A 39 -13.10 -3.33 -13.71
N ALA A 40 -13.62 -3.16 -14.93
CA ALA A 40 -13.44 -1.93 -15.71
C ALA A 40 -14.04 -0.71 -14.97
N ALA A 41 -15.27 -0.85 -14.46
CA ALA A 41 -15.94 0.19 -13.69
C ALA A 41 -15.14 0.59 -12.44
N LYS A 42 -14.63 -0.38 -11.68
CA LYS A 42 -13.79 -0.14 -10.50
C LYS A 42 -12.50 0.61 -10.84
N VAL A 43 -11.85 0.28 -11.96
CA VAL A 43 -10.65 1.00 -12.42
C VAL A 43 -10.98 2.46 -12.75
N ILE A 44 -12.06 2.69 -13.49
CA ILE A 44 -12.48 4.04 -13.90
C ILE A 44 -12.88 4.87 -12.68
N GLN A 45 -13.63 4.30 -11.74
CA GLN A 45 -13.98 4.97 -10.48
C GLN A 45 -12.75 5.35 -9.66
N LYS A 46 -11.79 4.43 -9.51
CA LYS A 46 -10.53 4.72 -8.81
C LYS A 46 -9.73 5.81 -9.50
N CYS A 47 -9.63 5.75 -10.83
CA CYS A 47 -8.94 6.80 -11.59
C CYS A 47 -9.60 8.18 -11.43
N LYS A 48 -10.94 8.24 -11.34
CA LYS A 48 -11.67 9.50 -11.05
C LYS A 48 -11.42 10.02 -9.64
N LYS A 49 -11.27 9.12 -8.65
CA LYS A 49 -11.05 9.47 -7.25
C LYS A 49 -9.61 9.93 -6.99
N ASP A 50 -8.64 9.12 -7.43
CA ASP A 50 -7.23 9.29 -7.06
C ASP A 50 -6.46 10.11 -8.11
N GLY A 51 -7.06 10.39 -9.27
CA GLY A 51 -6.41 11.07 -10.41
C GLY A 51 -5.28 10.27 -11.07
N SER A 52 -4.94 9.10 -10.52
CA SER A 52 -3.79 8.29 -10.90
C SER A 52 -4.22 6.92 -11.42
N VAL A 53 -3.51 6.47 -12.46
CA VAL A 53 -3.65 5.12 -13.04
C VAL A 53 -2.82 4.08 -12.27
N THR A 54 -1.90 4.57 -11.44
CA THR A 54 -0.93 3.75 -10.72
C THR A 54 -1.62 2.90 -9.66
N ILE A 55 -0.99 1.78 -9.31
CA ILE A 55 -1.44 0.92 -8.21
C ILE A 55 -1.51 1.78 -6.94
N SER A 56 -2.68 1.78 -6.30
CA SER A 56 -2.87 2.42 -4.99
C SER A 56 -1.79 1.92 -4.06
N GLN A 57 -1.09 2.83 -3.38
CA GLN A 57 -0.17 2.43 -2.33
C GLN A 57 -0.93 1.54 -1.34
N ARG A 58 -0.25 0.49 -0.85
CA ARG A 58 -0.82 -0.39 0.17
C ARG A 58 -1.30 0.48 1.33
N CYS A 59 -2.46 0.15 1.88
CA CYS A 59 -3.00 0.87 3.03
C CYS A 59 -1.89 0.99 4.08
N PRO A 60 -1.58 2.21 4.58
CA PRO A 60 -0.73 2.33 5.74
C PRO A 60 -1.34 1.45 6.84
N GLY A 61 -0.49 0.70 7.52
CA GLY A 61 -0.93 -0.21 8.58
C GLY A 61 -1.74 0.52 9.64
N HIS A 62 -2.35 -0.24 10.55
CA HIS A 62 -3.06 0.35 11.67
C HIS A 62 -2.11 1.30 12.42
N PRO A 63 -2.50 2.57 12.65
CA PRO A 63 -1.66 3.52 13.36
C PRO A 63 -1.33 2.96 14.74
N TRP A 64 -0.11 3.22 15.19
CA TRP A 64 0.33 2.77 16.51
C TRP A 64 -0.47 3.49 17.60
N LYS A 65 -0.69 2.80 18.72
CA LYS A 65 -1.51 3.32 19.83
C LYS A 65 -0.97 4.62 20.43
N LEU A 66 0.34 4.84 20.30
CA LEU A 66 1.01 6.03 20.80
C LEU A 66 1.23 7.04 19.68
N THR A 67 0.93 8.28 19.97
CA THR A 67 1.32 9.41 19.11
C THR A 67 2.78 9.77 19.34
N SER A 68 3.44 10.37 18.35
CA SER A 68 4.83 10.84 18.46
C SER A 68 5.06 11.83 19.62
N ARG A 69 4.01 12.53 20.05
CA ARG A 69 4.04 13.40 21.24
C ARG A 69 4.06 12.58 22.52
N GLN A 70 3.20 11.58 22.61
CA GLN A 70 3.16 10.69 23.77
C GLN A 70 4.47 9.91 23.90
N GLU A 71 5.00 9.36 22.81
CA GLU A 71 6.32 8.70 22.80
C GLU A 71 7.40 9.61 23.36
N ARG A 72 7.49 10.87 22.90
CA ARG A 72 8.43 11.86 23.45
C ARG A 72 8.25 12.12 24.94
N CYS A 73 7.00 12.25 25.41
CA CYS A 73 6.71 12.43 26.83
C CYS A 73 7.12 11.20 27.65
N TYR A 74 6.84 9.99 27.16
CA TYR A 74 7.27 8.75 27.81
C TYR A 74 8.79 8.71 27.93
N HIS A 75 9.53 8.97 26.84
CA HIS A 75 11.00 9.00 26.86
C HIS A 75 11.59 10.08 27.77
N HIS A 76 10.96 11.26 27.88
CA HIS A 76 11.43 12.33 28.76
C HIS A 76 11.17 12.06 30.25
N SER A 77 10.06 11.39 30.58
CA SER A 77 9.72 11.05 31.97
C SER A 77 10.47 9.81 32.51
N MET A 78 11.09 9.03 31.63
CA MET A 78 11.80 7.80 32.02
C MET A 78 13.20 8.13 32.55
N PRO A 79 13.65 7.48 33.63
CA PRO A 79 15.01 7.67 34.11
C PRO A 79 16.02 7.25 33.03
N LEU A 80 17.13 7.99 32.91
CA LEU A 80 18.14 7.85 31.84
C LEU A 80 18.62 6.40 31.62
N VAL A 81 18.66 5.57 32.67
CA VAL A 81 19.02 4.15 32.62
C VAL A 81 18.05 3.31 31.78
N ILE A 82 16.74 3.59 31.83
CA ILE A 82 15.71 2.88 31.05
C ILE A 82 15.71 3.36 29.59
N VAL A 83 15.93 4.66 29.36
CA VAL A 83 16.07 5.22 28.00
C VAL A 83 17.31 4.66 27.30
N HIS A 84 18.44 4.55 28.01
CA HIS A 84 19.66 3.94 27.48
C HIS A 84 19.45 2.45 27.14
N PHE A 85 18.77 1.69 28.00
CA PHE A 85 18.44 0.28 27.73
C PHE A 85 17.50 0.12 26.53
N SER A 86 16.49 0.99 26.39
CA SER A 86 15.54 0.98 25.25
C SER A 86 16.20 1.37 23.93
N ASN A 87 17.14 2.33 23.95
CA ASN A 87 17.95 2.66 22.77
C ASN A 87 18.93 1.53 22.42
N LEU A 88 19.50 0.86 23.42
CA LEU A 88 20.41 -0.26 23.19
C LEU A 88 19.68 -1.46 22.57
N THR A 89 18.46 -1.77 22.99
CA THR A 89 17.64 -2.82 22.37
C THR A 89 17.18 -2.44 20.96
N MET A 90 16.95 -1.16 20.67
CA MET A 90 16.70 -0.66 19.31
C MET A 90 17.93 -0.81 18.39
N ILE A 91 19.15 -0.53 18.89
CA ILE A 91 20.40 -0.62 18.10
C ILE A 91 20.82 -2.08 17.85
N GLN A 92 20.52 -3.01 18.77
CA GLN A 92 20.84 -4.44 18.63
C GLN A 92 19.97 -5.14 17.55
N ASN A 93 18.77 -4.63 17.26
CA ASN A 93 17.88 -5.17 16.23
C ASN A 93 18.19 -4.69 14.79
N THR A 94 19.23 -3.88 14.63
CA THR A 94 19.75 -3.38 13.34
C THR A 94 21.00 -4.11 12.84
N GLN A 95 21.29 -5.31 13.33
CA GLN A 95 22.32 -6.17 12.74
C GLN A 95 21.71 -7.01 11.60
N PRO A 96 22.24 -6.98 10.36
CA PRO A 96 21.81 -7.88 9.32
C PRO A 96 22.12 -9.32 9.75
N ARG A 97 21.10 -10.18 9.74
CA ARG A 97 21.28 -11.63 9.93
C ARG A 97 22.36 -12.12 8.95
N PRO A 98 23.43 -12.81 9.40
CA PRO A 98 24.36 -13.41 8.45
C PRO A 98 23.62 -14.47 7.63
N LEU A 99 23.67 -14.32 6.31
CA LEU A 99 23.24 -15.35 5.37
C LEU A 99 24.19 -16.55 5.56
N LEU A 100 23.70 -17.60 6.23
CA LEU A 100 24.31 -18.91 6.18
C LEU A 100 24.19 -19.41 4.74
N HIS A 101 25.31 -19.36 4.02
CA HIS A 101 25.51 -20.11 2.78
C HIS A 101 25.80 -21.56 3.15
N PHE A 102 24.87 -22.46 2.79
CA PHE A 102 25.12 -23.87 2.45
C PHE A 102 24.08 -24.29 1.42
#